data_AF-A0A9E2Q7A0-F1
#
_entry.id   AF-A0A9E2Q7A0-F1
#
_cell.length_a   1.000
_cell.length_b   1.000
_cell.length_c   1.000
_cell.angle_alpha   90.00
_cell.angle_beta   90.00
_cell.angle_gamma   90.00
#
_symmetry.space_group_name_H-M   'P 1'
#
loop_
_entity.id
_entity.type
_entity.pdbx_description
1 polymer ?
#
loop_
_entity_poly.entity_id
_entity_poly.type
_entity_poly.pdbx_seq_one_letter_code
_entity_poly.pdbx_strand_id
1 'polypeptide(L)' 'GFNNKVKVTTRKSYGFRSFDVLKIALYHTVGKLPEPESTHKFC' A
#
# COMPACT_ATOMS: atom_id res chain seq x y z
N GLY A 1 0.53 -3.05 -14.90
CA GLY A 1 1.89 -3.47 -14.53
C GLY A 1 2.30 -2.90 -13.18
N PHE A 2 3.15 -3.59 -12.42
CA PHE A 2 3.57 -3.19 -11.07
C PHE A 2 4.32 -1.85 -11.03
N ASN A 3 5.09 -1.51 -12.08
CA ASN A 3 5.83 -0.24 -12.16
C ASN A 3 4.93 1.00 -12.11
N ASN A 4 3.77 0.95 -12.77
CA ASN A 4 2.79 2.03 -12.70
C ASN A 4 2.15 2.12 -11.31
N LYS A 5 1.96 0.97 -10.64
CA LYS A 5 1.41 0.90 -9.29
C LYS A 5 2.35 1.56 -8.27
N VAL A 6 3.64 1.25 -8.34
CA VAL A 6 4.70 1.89 -7.53
C VAL A 6 4.67 3.41 -7.71
N LYS A 7 4.70 3.89 -8.97
CA LYS A 7 4.69 5.32 -9.29
C LYS A 7 3.48 6.04 -8.68
N VAL A 8 2.29 5.44 -8.78
CA VAL A 8 1.05 6.00 -8.22
C VAL A 8 1.06 5.96 -6.69
N THR A 9 1.48 4.85 -6.07
CA THR A 9 1.55 4.72 -4.61
C THR A 9 2.51 5.73 -4.01
N THR A 10 3.71 5.90 -4.59
CA THR A 10 4.69 6.88 -4.14
C THR A 10 4.15 8.31 -4.22
N ARG A 11 3.46 8.67 -5.30
CA ARG A 11 2.83 9.99 -5.45
C ARG A 11 1.72 10.22 -4.42
N LYS A 12 0.90 9.19 -4.14
CA LYS A 12 -0.18 9.27 -3.13
C LYS A 12 0.36 9.38 -1.71
N SER A 13 1.40 8.62 -1.37
CA SER A 13 1.98 8.63 -0.03
C SER A 13 2.87 9.85 0.25
N TYR A 14 3.25 10.61 -0.78
CA TYR A 14 4.06 11.83 -0.65
C TYR A 14 3.43 12.87 0.30
N GLY A 15 2.09 12.89 0.41
CA GLY A 15 1.36 13.77 1.33
C GLY A 15 1.69 13.54 2.82
N PHE A 16 2.15 12.34 3.18
CA PHE A 16 2.52 11.99 4.56
C PHE A 16 3.98 12.31 4.91
N ARG A 17 4.79 12.73 3.91
CA ARG A 17 6.18 13.23 4.08
C ARG A 17 7.11 12.36 4.94
N SER A 18 6.79 11.07 5.10
CA SER A 18 7.60 10.11 5.85
C SER A 18 7.93 8.91 5.00
N PHE A 19 9.20 8.50 5.03
CA PHE A 19 9.68 7.30 4.34
C PHE A 19 9.07 6.02 4.92
N ASP A 20 8.68 6.02 6.20
CA ASP A 20 8.03 4.87 6.82
C ASP A 20 6.64 4.62 6.25
N VAL A 21 5.88 5.69 6.01
CA VAL A 21 4.55 5.61 5.40
C VAL A 21 4.64 5.16 3.94
N LEU A 22 5.66 5.62 3.20
CA LEU A 22 5.92 5.15 1.84
C LEU A 22 6.23 3.63 1.82
N LYS A 23 7.10 3.15 2.72
CA LYS A 23 7.42 1.72 2.83
C LYS A 23 6.17 0.89 3.08
N ILE A 24 5.37 1.25 4.09
CA ILE A 24 4.12 0.56 4.43
C ILE A 24 3.16 0.56 3.24
N ALA A 25 2.94 1.71 2.60
CA ALA A 25 2.06 1.82 1.44
C ALA A 25 2.51 0.92 0.28
N LEU A 26 3.81 0.84 -0.01
CA LEU A 26 4.36 -0.04 -1.03
C LEU A 26 4.22 -1.52 -0.65
N TYR A 27 4.41 -1.87 0.63
CA TYR A 27 4.22 -3.23 1.11
C TYR A 27 2.76 -3.71 0.98
N HIS A 28 1.78 -2.83 1.14
CA HIS A 28 0.37 -3.18 0.95
C HIS A 28 -0.06 -3.19 -0.52
N THR A 29 0.47 -2.29 -1.37
CA THR A 29 0.00 -2.18 -2.76
C THR A 29 0.73 -3.09 -3.75
N VAL A 30 2.02 -3.35 -3.51
CA VAL A 30 2.92 -4.14 -4.35
C VAL A 30 3.25 -5.47 -3.71
N GLY A 31 3.53 -5.47 -2.41
CA GLY A 31 3.56 -6.70 -1.63
C GLY A 31 2.13 -7.23 -1.52
N LYS A 32 1.88 -8.45 -1.99
CA LYS A 32 0.64 -9.16 -1.65
C LYS A 32 0.74 -9.65 -0.21
N LEU A 33 0.92 -8.73 0.74
CA LEU A 33 0.93 -9.10 2.15
C LEU A 33 -0.43 -9.75 2.45
N PRO A 34 -0.47 -10.92 3.11
CA PRO A 34 -1.73 -11.52 3.46
C PRO A 34 -2.53 -10.50 4.28
N GLU A 35 -3.75 -10.24 3.84
CA GLU A 35 -4.68 -9.45 4.65
C GLU A 35 -4.92 -10.21 5.96
N PRO A 36 -4.96 -9.52 7.10
CA PRO A 36 -5.31 -10.17 8.35
C PRO A 36 -6.70 -10.80 8.23
N GLU A 37 -6.90 -11.97 8.84
CA GLU A 37 -8.21 -12.62 8.87
C GLU A 37 -9.22 -11.71 9.57
N SER A 38 -10.06 -11.03 8.78
CA SER A 38 -11.15 -10.22 9.32
C SER A 38 -12.30 -11.13 9.71
N THR A 39 -12.73 -11.03 10.97
CA THR A 39 -13.93 -11.71 11.50
C THR A 39 -15.20 -11.28 10.76
N HIS A 40 -15.20 -10.10 10.13
CA HIS A 40 -16.36 -9.56 9.42
C HIS A 40 -15.98 -9.16 7.99
N LYS A 41 -16.65 -9.76 7.01
CA LYS A 41 -16.59 -9.32 5.61
C LYS A 41 -17.81 -8.46 5.35
N PHE A 42 -17.59 -7.24 4.87
CA PHE A 42 -18.68 -6.40 4.37
C PHE A 42 -19.02 -6.90 2.96
N CYS A 43 -20.17 -7.55 2.81
CA CYS A 43 -20.71 -7.98 1.51
C CYS A 43 -21.37 -6.81 0.78
#